data_AF-A0A9D5BRM9-F1
#
_entry.id   AF-A0A9D5BRM9-F1
#
_cell.length_a   1.000
_cell.length_b   1.000
_cell.length_c   1.000
_cell.angle_alpha   90.00
_cell.angle_beta   90.00
_cell.angle_gamma   90.00
#
_symmetry.space_group_name_H-M   'P 1'
#
loop_
_entity.id
_entity.type
_entity.pdbx_description
1 polymer ?
#
loop_
_entity_poly.entity_id
_entity_poly.type
_entity_poly.pdbx_seq_one_letter_code
_entity_poly.pdbx_strand_id
1 'polypeptide(L)'
;MLLKDLNELLNLHGKKIEDYDLPSLPPNTIDKDAIPSIIQEELAVDIPNEDIESIAKLNNDQMIAFKTIMNVIVQKHSGVFFVDGPGGTSKTFIYRTIMTSLRSRGEIVLATASFGIAATLLPDGRTAHSRFKIPVDIQPSSICAIQKQKDLANLIRVTATIIWVEAPMTNQNCLEALDRSLQDICSNSAPFGGKVLIMERDFRQVLPIVRKSTKAQVISACIVQSHLWNHTKILRLRQNMRSLHDQEFAEFLIRIGDGVEPTKPDDTVRLPLHIAIPWEGEHSIQVLIQHIVPNLELHGWDAPYMVSRSLVFGRGSRKDVDDVTVWIPDKEQIFSVKFAYVELMFRSAVAPTSVEKIWIAIVSWLGPAFELSLEDSSSFLFKYHLVKVTEVRKLVSAIWLAVV
;
A
#
# COMPACT_ATOMS: atom_id res chain seq x y z
N MET A 1 1.76 3.03 39.39
CA MET A 1 0.97 3.64 38.31
C MET A 1 1.86 3.76 37.08
N LEU A 2 2.84 4.66 37.03
CA LEU A 2 3.73 4.85 35.88
C LEU A 2 4.45 3.58 35.37
N LEU A 3 4.95 2.73 36.27
CA LEU A 3 5.61 1.46 35.91
C LEU A 3 4.62 0.43 35.31
N LYS A 4 3.34 0.50 35.70
CA LYS A 4 2.27 -0.35 35.17
C LYS A 4 1.89 0.13 33.77
N ASP A 5 1.70 1.44 33.59
CA ASP A 5 1.37 2.06 32.31
C ASP A 5 2.51 1.83 31.29
N LEU A 6 3.76 1.91 31.74
CA LEU A 6 4.93 1.62 30.92
C LEU A 6 5.04 0.13 30.54
N ASN A 7 4.73 -0.78 31.46
CA ASN A 7 4.67 -2.22 31.16
C ASN A 7 3.54 -2.54 30.18
N GLU A 8 2.38 -1.89 30.30
CA GLU A 8 1.29 -2.00 29.34
C GLU A 8 1.76 -1.56 27.94
N LEU A 9 2.36 -0.37 27.81
CA LEU A 9 2.95 0.13 26.56
C LEU A 9 4.01 -0.80 25.96
N LEU A 10 4.92 -1.35 26.78
CA LEU A 10 5.94 -2.27 26.33
C LEU A 10 5.33 -3.59 25.80
N ASN A 11 4.31 -4.11 26.49
CA ASN A 11 3.58 -5.29 26.05
C ASN A 11 2.90 -5.06 24.70
N LEU A 12 2.44 -3.84 24.38
CA LEU A 12 1.87 -3.49 23.06
C LEU A 12 2.86 -3.74 21.92
N HIS A 13 4.14 -3.53 22.20
CA HIS A 13 5.22 -3.77 21.25
C HIS A 13 5.87 -5.15 21.40
N GLY A 14 5.25 -6.04 22.19
CA GLY A 14 5.71 -7.40 22.42
C GLY A 14 7.00 -7.48 23.26
N LYS A 15 7.28 -6.44 24.05
CA LYS A 15 8.43 -6.36 24.94
C LYS A 15 7.98 -6.37 26.40
N LYS A 16 8.85 -6.79 27.30
CA LYS A 16 8.60 -6.79 28.73
C LYS A 16 9.39 -5.69 29.41
N ILE A 17 8.93 -5.26 30.58
CA ILE A 17 9.68 -4.32 31.43
C ILE A 17 11.06 -4.87 31.83
N GLU A 18 11.15 -6.19 31.94
CA GLU A 18 12.37 -6.98 32.18
C GLU A 18 13.42 -6.83 31.06
N ASP A 19 12.99 -6.50 29.84
CA ASP A 19 13.90 -6.33 28.68
C ASP A 19 14.70 -5.01 28.76
N TYR A 20 14.42 -4.16 29.76
CA TYR A 20 14.90 -2.78 29.85
C TYR A 20 15.51 -2.42 31.22
N ASP A 21 15.95 -3.41 32.00
CA ASP A 21 16.51 -3.24 33.35
C ASP A 21 15.59 -2.47 34.33
N LEU A 22 14.28 -2.51 34.10
CA LEU A 22 13.28 -1.85 34.93
C LEU A 22 12.74 -2.81 36.02
N PRO A 23 12.34 -2.29 37.19
CA PRO A 23 11.86 -3.12 38.30
C PRO A 23 10.62 -3.93 37.91
N SER A 24 10.53 -5.16 38.43
CA SER A 24 9.40 -6.06 38.17
C SER A 24 8.12 -5.61 38.90
N LEU A 25 6.97 -5.82 38.27
CA LEU A 25 5.68 -5.52 38.88
C LEU A 25 5.32 -6.57 39.96
N PRO A 26 4.63 -6.18 41.05
CA PRO A 26 4.24 -7.11 42.10
C PRO A 26 3.26 -8.19 41.56
N PRO A 27 3.41 -9.46 42.00
CA PRO A 27 2.78 -10.64 41.39
C PRO A 27 1.24 -10.70 41.47
N ASN A 28 0.57 -9.77 42.16
CA ASN A 28 -0.87 -9.78 42.39
C ASN A 28 -1.67 -8.75 41.57
N THR A 29 -1.17 -8.30 40.42
CA THR A 29 -1.85 -7.29 39.58
C THR A 29 -2.38 -7.81 38.25
N ILE A 30 -2.20 -9.09 37.94
CA ILE A 30 -2.65 -9.71 36.68
C ILE A 30 -3.93 -10.48 36.97
N ASP A 31 -5.07 -9.82 36.74
CA ASP A 31 -6.35 -10.49 36.68
C ASP A 31 -6.35 -11.41 35.45
N LYS A 32 -6.38 -12.73 35.66
CA LYS A 32 -6.33 -13.73 34.58
C LYS A 32 -7.62 -13.73 33.74
N ASP A 33 -8.70 -13.14 34.27
CA ASP A 33 -9.98 -13.03 33.59
C ASP A 33 -10.16 -11.67 32.88
N ALA A 34 -9.17 -10.77 32.99
CA ALA A 34 -9.21 -9.50 32.28
C ALA A 34 -9.02 -9.70 30.77
N ILE A 35 -9.88 -9.04 29.98
CA ILE A 35 -9.75 -8.98 28.52
C ILE A 35 -8.36 -8.41 28.19
N PRO A 36 -7.52 -9.13 27.41
CA PRO A 36 -6.21 -8.64 27.00
C PRO A 36 -6.27 -7.22 26.39
N SER A 37 -5.30 -6.36 26.71
CA SER A 37 -5.27 -4.98 26.21
C SER A 37 -5.35 -4.89 24.68
N ILE A 38 -4.69 -5.81 23.98
CA ILE A 38 -4.72 -5.90 22.51
C ILE A 38 -6.13 -6.13 21.95
N ILE A 39 -7.04 -6.73 22.73
CA ILE A 39 -8.45 -6.91 22.34
C ILE A 39 -9.24 -5.63 22.65
N GLN A 40 -8.98 -5.01 23.82
CA GLN A 40 -9.61 -3.75 24.19
C GLN A 40 -9.30 -2.63 23.19
N GLU A 41 -8.05 -2.56 22.73
CA GLU A 41 -7.61 -1.62 21.70
C GLU A 41 -8.41 -1.77 20.40
N GLU A 42 -8.58 -2.99 19.92
CA GLU A 42 -9.31 -3.26 18.68
C GLU A 42 -10.81 -2.95 18.79
N LEU A 43 -11.38 -3.12 19.99
CA LEU A 43 -12.76 -2.75 20.29
C LEU A 43 -12.93 -1.23 20.47
N ALA A 44 -11.87 -0.53 20.86
CA ALA A 44 -11.85 0.91 21.07
C ALA A 44 -11.53 1.71 19.78
N VAL A 45 -11.30 1.05 18.64
CA VAL A 45 -11.02 1.75 17.39
C VAL A 45 -12.25 2.53 16.94
N ASP A 46 -12.09 3.85 16.88
CA ASP A 46 -13.13 4.77 16.45
C ASP A 46 -13.60 4.49 15.01
N ILE A 47 -14.90 4.67 14.80
CA ILE A 47 -15.50 4.66 13.47
C ILE A 47 -15.40 6.08 12.91
N PRO A 48 -14.69 6.31 11.79
CA PRO A 48 -14.62 7.62 11.18
C PRO A 48 -16.03 8.12 10.81
N ASN A 49 -16.34 9.37 11.14
CA ASN A 49 -17.67 9.96 10.89
C ASN A 49 -18.09 9.87 9.40
N GLU A 50 -17.11 9.98 8.50
CA GLU A 50 -17.32 9.85 7.05
C GLU A 50 -17.82 8.47 6.61
N ASP A 51 -17.56 7.42 7.40
CA ASP A 51 -17.91 6.04 7.09
C ASP A 51 -19.27 5.61 7.67
N ILE A 52 -19.90 6.38 8.56
CA ILE A 52 -21.14 6.00 9.27
C ILE A 52 -22.28 5.68 8.28
N GLU A 53 -22.40 6.45 7.20
CA GLU A 53 -23.43 6.28 6.16
C GLU A 53 -22.89 5.63 4.88
N SER A 54 -21.73 4.96 4.97
CA SER A 54 -21.04 4.40 3.80
C SER A 54 -21.87 3.37 3.03
N ILE A 55 -22.68 2.56 3.72
CA ILE A 55 -23.55 1.54 3.10
C ILE A 55 -24.52 2.15 2.09
N ALA A 56 -25.10 3.32 2.39
CA ALA A 56 -26.07 3.98 1.52
C ALA A 56 -25.44 4.53 0.22
N LYS A 57 -24.11 4.70 0.21
CA LYS A 57 -23.34 5.26 -0.91
C LYS A 57 -22.73 4.18 -1.82
N LEU A 58 -22.90 2.91 -1.50
CA LEU A 58 -22.38 1.81 -2.32
C LEU A 58 -23.10 1.74 -3.66
N ASN A 59 -22.35 1.57 -4.75
CA ASN A 59 -22.93 1.21 -6.04
C ASN A 59 -23.39 -0.26 -6.08
N ASN A 60 -23.99 -0.70 -7.18
CA ASN A 60 -24.57 -2.04 -7.31
C ASN A 60 -23.54 -3.17 -7.09
N ASP A 61 -22.37 -3.12 -7.75
CA ASP A 61 -21.33 -4.15 -7.64
C ASP A 61 -20.77 -4.18 -6.20
N GLN A 62 -20.53 -3.00 -5.62
CA GLN A 62 -20.04 -2.85 -4.26
C GLN A 62 -21.05 -3.38 -3.23
N MET A 63 -22.35 -3.12 -3.43
CA MET A 63 -23.43 -3.61 -2.58
C MET A 63 -23.56 -5.14 -2.66
N ILE A 64 -23.41 -5.74 -3.86
CA ILE A 64 -23.39 -7.20 -4.02
C ILE A 64 -22.20 -7.80 -3.27
N ALA A 65 -21.01 -7.22 -3.41
CA ALA A 65 -19.81 -7.66 -2.72
C ALA A 65 -19.98 -7.56 -1.19
N PHE A 66 -20.44 -6.41 -0.70
CA PHE A 66 -20.73 -6.15 0.71
C PHE A 66 -21.72 -7.18 1.27
N LYS A 67 -22.90 -7.35 0.66
CA LYS A 67 -23.91 -8.31 1.11
C LYS A 67 -23.39 -9.74 1.12
N THR A 68 -22.63 -10.12 0.08
CA THR A 68 -22.07 -11.48 -0.02
C THR A 68 -21.10 -11.78 1.12
N ILE A 69 -20.18 -10.85 1.40
CA ILE A 69 -19.18 -11.01 2.46
C ILE A 69 -19.86 -10.96 3.84
N MET A 70 -20.69 -9.94 4.07
CA MET A 70 -21.37 -9.76 5.36
C MET A 70 -22.30 -10.92 5.71
N ASN A 71 -22.96 -11.53 4.73
CA ASN A 71 -23.78 -12.72 4.98
C ASN A 71 -22.94 -13.89 5.51
N VAL A 72 -21.74 -14.12 4.97
CA VAL A 72 -20.83 -15.18 5.44
C VAL A 72 -20.33 -14.88 6.86
N ILE A 73 -19.95 -13.63 7.14
CA ILE A 73 -19.49 -13.20 8.46
C ILE A 73 -20.60 -13.35 9.52
N VAL A 74 -21.80 -12.83 9.24
CA VAL A 74 -22.95 -12.88 10.16
C VAL A 74 -23.40 -14.32 10.44
N GLN A 75 -23.34 -15.19 9.44
CA GLN A 75 -23.64 -16.62 9.61
C GLN A 75 -22.51 -17.40 10.31
N LYS A 76 -21.41 -16.73 10.69
CA LYS A 76 -20.22 -17.34 11.30
C LYS A 76 -19.64 -18.48 10.46
N HIS A 77 -19.75 -18.36 9.15
CA HIS A 77 -19.13 -19.27 8.19
C HIS A 77 -17.72 -18.78 7.85
N SER A 78 -16.86 -19.70 7.39
CA SER A 78 -15.55 -19.37 6.86
C SER A 78 -15.64 -18.94 5.40
N GLY A 79 -14.67 -18.17 4.92
CA GLY A 79 -14.65 -17.74 3.53
C GLY A 79 -13.40 -16.99 3.16
N VAL A 80 -12.90 -17.22 1.95
CA VAL A 80 -11.79 -16.48 1.37
C VAL A 80 -12.35 -15.68 0.21
N PHE A 81 -12.22 -14.36 0.26
CA PHE A 81 -12.72 -13.45 -0.76
C PHE A 81 -11.58 -12.68 -1.38
N PHE A 82 -11.64 -12.51 -2.69
CA PHE A 82 -10.80 -11.56 -3.40
C PHE A 82 -11.68 -10.55 -4.11
N VAL A 83 -11.58 -9.29 -3.71
CA VAL A 83 -12.30 -8.21 -4.37
C VAL A 83 -11.40 -7.64 -5.46
N ASP A 84 -11.76 -7.98 -6.69
CA ASP A 84 -11.09 -7.59 -7.91
C ASP A 84 -11.77 -6.34 -8.48
N GLY A 85 -10.98 -5.37 -8.92
CA GLY A 85 -11.50 -4.21 -9.60
C GLY A 85 -10.36 -3.34 -10.11
N PRO A 86 -10.48 -2.70 -11.28
CA PRO A 86 -9.47 -1.76 -11.74
C PRO A 86 -9.24 -0.62 -10.73
N GLY A 87 -8.11 0.07 -10.87
CA GLY A 87 -7.91 1.36 -10.21
C GLY A 87 -9.15 2.26 -10.33
N GLY A 88 -9.56 2.88 -9.22
CA GLY A 88 -10.67 3.84 -9.20
C GLY A 88 -12.04 3.24 -8.93
N THR A 89 -12.16 1.92 -8.75
CA THR A 89 -13.41 1.24 -8.35
C THR A 89 -13.78 1.37 -6.87
N SER A 90 -13.04 2.20 -6.12
CA SER A 90 -13.23 2.45 -4.69
C SER A 90 -13.23 1.18 -3.83
N LYS A 91 -12.31 0.24 -4.10
CA LYS A 91 -12.14 -0.99 -3.30
C LYS A 91 -11.96 -0.67 -1.81
N THR A 92 -11.10 0.30 -1.48
CA THR A 92 -10.89 0.80 -0.10
C THR A 92 -12.19 1.20 0.59
N PHE A 93 -13.11 1.82 -0.13
CA PHE A 93 -14.41 2.23 0.40
C PHE A 93 -15.25 1.03 0.88
N ILE A 94 -15.22 -0.10 0.16
CA ILE A 94 -15.92 -1.32 0.59
C ILE A 94 -15.34 -1.86 1.90
N TYR A 95 -14.02 -1.95 2.04
CA TYR A 95 -13.43 -2.48 3.27
C TYR A 95 -13.73 -1.57 4.46
N ARG A 96 -13.69 -0.25 4.27
CA ARG A 96 -14.13 0.72 5.29
C ARG A 96 -15.59 0.53 5.66
N THR A 97 -16.45 0.32 4.67
CA THR A 97 -17.87 0.03 4.91
C THR A 97 -18.08 -1.26 5.70
N ILE A 98 -17.34 -2.33 5.39
CA ILE A 98 -17.37 -3.61 6.13
C ILE A 98 -16.85 -3.41 7.55
N MET A 99 -15.70 -2.76 7.72
CA MET A 99 -15.11 -2.45 9.02
C MET A 99 -16.07 -1.67 9.90
N THR A 100 -16.65 -0.59 9.39
CA THR A 100 -17.63 0.23 10.09
C THR A 100 -18.87 -0.57 10.47
N SER A 101 -19.40 -1.41 9.57
CA SER A 101 -20.58 -2.23 9.87
C SER A 101 -20.32 -3.29 10.94
N LEU A 102 -19.10 -3.83 11.04
CA LEU A 102 -18.73 -4.82 12.04
C LEU A 102 -18.38 -4.17 13.39
N ARG A 103 -17.58 -3.10 13.36
CA ARG A 103 -17.18 -2.36 14.57
C ARG A 103 -18.39 -1.74 15.28
N SER A 104 -19.38 -1.26 14.54
CA SER A 104 -20.65 -0.78 15.13
C SER A 104 -21.46 -1.85 15.86
N ARG A 105 -21.14 -3.15 15.65
CA ARG A 105 -21.72 -4.29 16.37
C ARG A 105 -20.80 -4.81 17.49
N GLY A 106 -19.69 -4.13 17.76
CA GLY A 106 -18.67 -4.57 18.71
C GLY A 106 -17.87 -5.78 18.20
N GLU A 107 -17.82 -6.01 16.88
CA GLU A 107 -17.03 -7.09 16.29
C GLU A 107 -15.63 -6.61 15.89
N ILE A 108 -14.65 -7.49 16.08
CA ILE A 108 -13.23 -7.19 15.83
C ILE A 108 -12.87 -7.49 14.38
N VAL A 109 -12.25 -6.51 13.73
CA VAL A 109 -11.74 -6.61 12.36
C VAL A 109 -10.25 -6.33 12.34
N LEU A 110 -9.45 -7.30 11.93
CA LEU A 110 -8.00 -7.09 11.76
C LEU A 110 -7.72 -6.48 10.39
N ALA A 111 -7.54 -5.17 10.37
CA ALA A 111 -7.15 -4.42 9.18
C ALA A 111 -5.63 -4.53 8.95
N THR A 112 -5.24 -5.19 7.85
CA THR A 112 -3.84 -5.36 7.48
C THR A 112 -3.55 -4.98 6.04
N ALA A 113 -2.30 -4.62 5.76
CA ALA A 113 -1.82 -4.34 4.41
C ALA A 113 -0.42 -4.93 4.17
N SER A 114 -0.01 -5.07 2.91
CA SER A 114 1.31 -5.60 2.57
C SER A 114 2.47 -4.65 2.90
N PHE A 115 2.23 -3.33 2.96
CA PHE A 115 3.25 -2.30 3.23
C PHE A 115 2.68 -1.10 4.01
N GLY A 116 3.57 -0.29 4.59
CA GLY A 116 3.23 0.73 5.60
C GLY A 116 2.22 1.78 5.13
N ILE A 117 2.45 2.43 3.97
CA ILE A 117 1.54 3.48 3.49
C ILE A 117 0.16 2.94 3.10
N ALA A 118 0.04 1.68 2.67
CA ALA A 118 -1.27 1.07 2.45
C ALA A 118 -1.99 0.79 3.78
N ALA A 119 -1.24 0.50 4.85
CA ALA A 119 -1.82 0.30 6.18
C ALA A 119 -2.42 1.58 6.75
N THR A 120 -1.82 2.74 6.50
CA THR A 120 -2.35 4.04 6.99
C THR A 120 -3.68 4.44 6.36
N LEU A 121 -4.09 3.79 5.27
CA LEU A 121 -5.40 4.00 4.62
C LEU A 121 -6.56 3.32 5.36
N LEU A 122 -6.25 2.42 6.31
CA LEU A 122 -7.22 1.67 7.08
C LEU A 122 -7.21 2.18 8.54
N PRO A 123 -8.38 2.35 9.19
CA PRO A 123 -8.40 2.77 10.58
C PRO A 123 -7.81 1.68 11.51
N ASP A 124 -6.74 2.06 12.23
CA ASP A 124 -5.82 1.17 12.98
C ASP A 124 -5.16 0.07 12.12
N GLY A 125 -4.93 0.37 10.83
CA GLY A 125 -4.26 -0.55 9.92
C GLY A 125 -2.82 -0.83 10.32
N ARG A 126 -2.41 -2.10 10.24
CA ARG A 126 -1.00 -2.52 10.44
C ARG A 126 -0.49 -3.32 9.24
N THR A 127 0.83 -3.42 9.09
CA THR A 127 1.34 -4.34 8.06
C THR A 127 1.05 -5.80 8.44
N ALA A 128 0.73 -6.66 7.48
CA ALA A 128 0.47 -8.08 7.72
C ALA A 128 1.65 -8.77 8.43
N HIS A 129 2.88 -8.41 8.06
CA HIS A 129 4.10 -8.85 8.73
C HIS A 129 4.13 -8.49 10.22
N SER A 130 3.79 -7.24 10.58
CA SER A 130 3.81 -6.79 11.97
C SER A 130 2.67 -7.38 12.81
N ARG A 131 1.47 -7.47 12.24
CA ARG A 131 0.26 -8.00 12.89
C ARG A 131 0.36 -9.49 13.14
N PHE A 132 0.75 -10.25 12.12
CA PHE A 132 0.79 -11.71 12.18
C PHE A 132 2.17 -12.28 12.46
N LYS A 133 3.20 -11.46 12.66
CA LYS A 133 4.58 -11.94 12.86
C LYS A 133 5.03 -12.89 11.74
N ILE A 134 4.69 -12.54 10.50
CA ILE A 134 5.13 -13.28 9.31
C ILE A 134 6.65 -13.13 9.19
N PRO A 135 7.42 -14.22 9.08
CA PRO A 135 8.87 -14.15 8.89
C PRO A 135 9.24 -13.36 7.64
N VAL A 136 10.27 -12.52 7.73
CA VAL A 136 10.81 -11.77 6.57
C VAL A 136 11.46 -12.71 5.56
N ASP A 137 12.18 -13.73 6.05
CA ASP A 137 12.68 -14.84 5.22
C ASP A 137 11.62 -15.94 5.20
N ILE A 138 10.82 -15.94 4.14
CA ILE A 138 9.67 -16.83 4.00
C ILE A 138 10.01 -18.04 3.12
N GLN A 139 9.78 -19.23 3.68
CA GLN A 139 9.97 -20.53 3.03
C GLN A 139 8.62 -21.25 2.88
N PRO A 140 8.49 -22.24 1.98
CA PRO A 140 7.23 -22.94 1.74
C PRO A 140 6.61 -23.57 3.00
N SER A 141 7.44 -23.99 3.96
CA SER A 141 7.01 -24.59 5.23
C SER A 141 6.94 -23.61 6.41
N SER A 142 7.20 -22.31 6.18
CA SER A 142 7.20 -21.30 7.25
C SER A 142 5.85 -21.21 7.96
N ILE A 143 5.90 -20.82 9.22
CA ILE A 143 4.73 -20.46 10.03
C ILE A 143 4.93 -19.06 10.59
N CYS A 144 3.83 -18.38 10.90
CA CYS A 144 3.86 -17.13 11.63
C CYS A 144 4.40 -17.34 13.05
N ALA A 145 5.24 -16.42 13.54
CA ALA A 145 5.85 -16.49 14.87
C ALA A 145 4.87 -16.06 15.98
N ILE A 146 3.67 -16.63 15.99
CA ILE A 146 2.60 -16.38 16.97
C ILE A 146 2.52 -17.57 17.91
N GLN A 147 2.70 -17.32 19.21
CA GLN A 147 2.54 -18.35 20.23
C GLN A 147 1.07 -18.55 20.58
N LYS A 148 0.59 -19.79 20.58
CA LYS A 148 -0.82 -20.17 20.78
C LYS A 148 -1.45 -19.67 22.08
N GLN A 149 -0.63 -19.45 23.12
CA GLN A 149 -1.06 -19.02 24.46
C GLN A 149 -0.88 -17.50 24.71
N LYS A 150 -0.50 -16.72 23.70
CA LYS A 150 -0.35 -15.27 23.83
C LYS A 150 -1.61 -14.51 23.43
N ASP A 151 -1.71 -13.26 23.89
CA ASP A 151 -2.85 -12.38 23.65
C ASP A 151 -3.18 -12.19 22.17
N LEU A 152 -2.16 -12.16 21.30
CA LEU A 152 -2.37 -12.10 19.84
C LEU A 152 -3.14 -13.33 19.31
N ALA A 153 -2.89 -14.52 19.85
CA ALA A 153 -3.65 -15.70 19.48
C ALA A 153 -5.10 -15.63 19.99
N ASN A 154 -5.33 -15.06 21.17
CA ASN A 154 -6.67 -14.80 21.68
C ASN A 154 -7.42 -13.78 20.82
N LEU A 155 -6.77 -12.68 20.44
CA LEU A 155 -7.30 -11.69 19.51
C LEU A 155 -7.72 -12.33 18.19
N ILE A 156 -6.85 -13.15 17.60
CA ILE A 156 -7.15 -13.89 16.37
C ILE A 156 -8.38 -14.79 16.55
N ARG A 157 -8.50 -15.50 17.68
CA ARG A 157 -9.66 -16.36 17.96
C ARG A 157 -10.97 -15.58 18.02
N VAL A 158 -10.98 -14.38 18.60
CA VAL A 158 -12.19 -13.55 18.70
C VAL A 158 -12.45 -12.65 17.49
N THR A 159 -11.48 -12.53 16.57
CA THR A 159 -11.62 -11.75 15.34
C THR A 159 -12.73 -12.32 14.44
N ALA A 160 -13.62 -11.44 13.96
CA ALA A 160 -14.70 -11.78 13.04
C ALA A 160 -14.20 -11.90 11.59
N THR A 161 -13.36 -10.96 11.14
CA THR A 161 -12.76 -11.00 9.80
C THR A 161 -11.38 -10.36 9.75
N ILE A 162 -10.59 -10.79 8.78
CA ILE A 162 -9.27 -10.25 8.46
C ILE A 162 -9.36 -9.59 7.09
N ILE A 163 -8.90 -8.35 6.99
CA ILE A 163 -8.77 -7.64 5.72
C ILE A 163 -7.27 -7.54 5.42
N TRP A 164 -6.88 -7.92 4.20
CA TRP A 164 -5.51 -7.82 3.72
C TRP A 164 -5.47 -7.04 2.39
N VAL A 165 -5.20 -5.75 2.51
CA VAL A 165 -5.05 -4.81 1.39
C VAL A 165 -3.72 -5.01 0.68
N GLU A 166 -3.74 -4.94 -0.65
CA GLU A 166 -2.56 -5.18 -1.50
C GLU A 166 -1.94 -6.58 -1.30
N ALA A 167 -2.74 -7.59 -0.90
CA ALA A 167 -2.25 -8.93 -0.59
C ALA A 167 -1.45 -9.58 -1.75
N PRO A 168 -1.85 -9.46 -3.03
CA PRO A 168 -1.06 -9.96 -4.16
C PRO A 168 0.30 -9.30 -4.39
N MET A 169 0.71 -8.29 -3.62
CA MET A 169 2.11 -7.83 -3.60
C MET A 169 3.03 -8.76 -2.81
N THR A 170 2.45 -9.65 -2.01
CA THR A 170 3.19 -10.54 -1.13
C THR A 170 3.42 -11.88 -1.81
N ASN A 171 4.53 -12.54 -1.46
CA ASN A 171 4.79 -13.92 -1.85
C ASN A 171 3.67 -14.84 -1.32
N GLN A 172 3.23 -15.81 -2.14
CA GLN A 172 2.25 -16.81 -1.76
C GLN A 172 2.59 -17.54 -0.45
N ASN A 173 3.87 -17.75 -0.17
CA ASN A 173 4.33 -18.44 1.04
C ASN A 173 3.93 -17.68 2.31
N CYS A 174 3.77 -16.35 2.25
CA CYS A 174 3.27 -15.58 3.40
C CYS A 174 1.79 -15.84 3.66
N LEU A 175 1.00 -15.98 2.59
CA LEU A 175 -0.42 -16.33 2.69
C LEU A 175 -0.59 -17.74 3.27
N GLU A 176 0.22 -18.69 2.79
CA GLU A 176 0.19 -20.08 3.27
C GLU A 176 0.74 -20.22 4.69
N ALA A 177 1.75 -19.44 5.06
CA ALA A 177 2.25 -19.40 6.44
C ALA A 177 1.20 -18.83 7.40
N LEU A 178 0.43 -17.82 6.97
CA LEU A 178 -0.69 -17.32 7.75
C LEU A 178 -1.77 -18.39 7.91
N ASP A 179 -2.19 -19.03 6.82
CA ASP A 179 -3.18 -20.11 6.84
C ASP A 179 -2.80 -21.21 7.85
N ARG A 180 -1.60 -21.81 7.71
CA ARG A 180 -1.11 -22.84 8.63
C ARG A 180 -1.15 -22.40 10.09
N SER A 181 -0.70 -21.18 10.38
CA SER A 181 -0.71 -20.65 11.74
C SER A 181 -2.11 -20.42 12.28
N LEU A 182 -3.04 -19.91 11.47
CA LEU A 182 -4.41 -19.70 11.90
C LEU A 182 -5.15 -21.02 12.12
N GLN A 183 -4.88 -22.05 11.30
CA GLN A 183 -5.42 -23.40 11.50
C GLN A 183 -4.98 -23.98 12.85
N ASP A 184 -3.71 -23.84 13.24
CA ASP A 184 -3.25 -24.26 14.58
C ASP A 184 -3.87 -23.40 15.70
N ILE A 185 -3.82 -22.06 15.58
CA ILE A 185 -4.31 -21.15 16.63
C ILE A 185 -5.80 -21.38 16.93
N CYS A 186 -6.60 -21.57 15.88
CA CYS A 186 -8.05 -21.77 15.97
C CYS A 186 -8.44 -23.24 16.12
N SER A 187 -7.49 -24.18 16.02
CA SER A 187 -7.74 -25.62 16.02
C SER A 187 -8.82 -26.02 15.00
N ASN A 188 -8.75 -25.47 13.79
CA ASN A 188 -9.71 -25.65 12.72
C ASN A 188 -8.96 -25.83 11.39
N SER A 189 -9.19 -26.92 10.67
CA SER A 189 -8.51 -27.24 9.41
C SER A 189 -9.09 -26.53 8.19
N ALA A 190 -10.19 -25.79 8.34
CA ALA A 190 -10.69 -24.92 7.28
C ALA A 190 -9.69 -23.80 6.96
N PRO A 191 -9.65 -23.29 5.72
CA PRO A 191 -8.77 -22.19 5.34
C PRO A 191 -8.79 -21.04 6.36
N PHE A 192 -7.60 -20.55 6.71
CA PHE A 192 -7.33 -19.51 7.70
C PHE A 192 -7.94 -19.79 9.08
N GLY A 193 -7.97 -21.06 9.50
CA GLY A 193 -8.55 -21.45 10.79
C GLY A 193 -10.06 -21.23 10.87
N GLY A 194 -10.75 -21.24 9.73
CA GLY A 194 -12.17 -20.96 9.63
C GLY A 194 -12.53 -19.47 9.71
N LYS A 195 -11.56 -18.57 9.61
CA LYS A 195 -11.80 -17.12 9.55
C LYS A 195 -12.27 -16.67 8.18
N VAL A 196 -12.91 -15.51 8.14
CA VAL A 196 -13.18 -14.81 6.89
C VAL A 196 -11.99 -13.93 6.54
N LEU A 197 -11.32 -14.25 5.44
CA LEU A 197 -10.23 -13.44 4.87
C LEU A 197 -10.74 -12.69 3.64
N ILE A 198 -10.56 -11.36 3.64
CA ILE A 198 -10.89 -10.49 2.51
C ILE A 198 -9.58 -9.91 1.99
N MET A 199 -9.20 -10.34 0.79
CA MET A 199 -8.05 -9.82 0.07
C MET A 199 -8.50 -8.83 -1.00
N GLU A 200 -7.60 -7.90 -1.30
CA GLU A 200 -7.82 -6.91 -2.34
C GLU A 200 -6.56 -6.68 -3.14
N ARG A 201 -6.78 -6.47 -4.46
CA ARG A 201 -5.94 -5.68 -5.33
C ARG A 201 -6.54 -5.54 -6.72
N ASP A 202 -5.90 -4.71 -7.52
CA ASP A 202 -5.93 -4.84 -8.98
C ASP A 202 -4.71 -5.66 -9.47
N PHE A 203 -4.93 -6.86 -10.03
CA PHE A 203 -3.86 -7.69 -10.60
C PHE A 203 -3.17 -7.06 -11.82
N ARG A 204 -3.75 -6.00 -12.38
CA ARG A 204 -3.13 -5.21 -13.45
C ARG A 204 -1.97 -4.34 -12.95
N GLN A 205 -1.77 -4.28 -11.63
CA GLN A 205 -0.66 -3.59 -10.97
C GLN A 205 0.58 -4.49 -10.80
N VAL A 206 1.53 -4.09 -9.96
CA VAL A 206 2.88 -4.68 -9.87
C VAL A 206 2.89 -6.06 -9.19
N LEU A 207 3.41 -7.11 -9.82
CA LEU A 207 3.56 -8.44 -9.20
C LEU A 207 4.42 -8.43 -7.91
N PRO A 208 4.39 -9.49 -7.08
CA PRO A 208 5.27 -9.58 -5.91
C PRO A 208 6.74 -9.34 -6.25
N ILE A 209 7.43 -8.61 -5.37
CA ILE A 209 8.85 -8.32 -5.54
C ILE A 209 9.64 -9.54 -5.06
N VAL A 210 10.21 -10.30 -5.99
CA VAL A 210 11.13 -11.41 -5.69
C VAL A 210 12.53 -11.04 -6.18
N ARG A 211 13.47 -10.88 -5.25
CA ARG A 211 14.83 -10.40 -5.57
C ARG A 211 15.56 -11.41 -6.45
N LYS A 212 16.36 -10.90 -7.40
CA LYS A 212 17.25 -11.69 -8.28
C LYS A 212 16.53 -12.86 -8.96
N SER A 213 15.24 -12.70 -9.26
CA SER A 213 14.37 -13.77 -9.75
C SER A 213 14.06 -13.63 -11.23
N THR A 214 13.88 -14.78 -11.87
CA THR A 214 13.36 -14.89 -13.24
C THR A 214 11.86 -14.59 -13.28
N LYS A 215 11.31 -14.31 -14.48
CA LYS A 215 9.86 -14.13 -14.67
C LYS A 215 9.05 -15.33 -14.14
N ALA A 216 9.52 -16.55 -14.39
CA ALA A 216 8.87 -17.77 -13.91
C ALA A 216 8.84 -17.84 -12.39
N GLN A 217 9.93 -17.45 -11.71
CA GLN A 217 9.99 -17.39 -10.25
C GLN A 217 9.04 -16.33 -9.67
N VAL A 218 8.93 -15.15 -10.30
CA VAL A 218 7.97 -14.12 -9.89
C VAL A 218 6.53 -14.62 -10.03
N ILE A 219 6.20 -15.28 -11.15
CA ILE A 219 4.87 -15.89 -11.36
C ILE A 219 4.61 -16.95 -10.29
N SER A 220 5.56 -17.84 -10.03
CA SER A 220 5.43 -18.89 -9.01
C SER A 220 5.22 -18.34 -7.60
N ALA A 221 5.70 -17.11 -7.32
CA ALA A 221 5.51 -16.45 -6.04
C ALA A 221 4.15 -15.73 -5.91
N CYS A 222 3.36 -15.63 -6.97
CA CYS A 222 2.07 -14.94 -6.93
C CYS A 222 1.04 -15.73 -6.14
N ILE A 223 0.19 -15.03 -5.37
CA ILE A 223 -0.84 -15.67 -4.54
C ILE A 223 -1.83 -16.54 -5.34
N VAL A 224 -1.99 -16.27 -6.64
CA VAL A 224 -2.84 -17.06 -7.55
C VAL A 224 -2.29 -18.46 -7.83
N GLN A 225 -1.00 -18.68 -7.56
CA GLN A 225 -0.36 -20.00 -7.65
C GLN A 225 -0.49 -20.79 -6.34
N SER A 226 -0.98 -20.17 -5.26
CA SER A 226 -1.21 -20.87 -4.01
C SER A 226 -2.37 -21.83 -4.14
N HIS A 227 -2.26 -22.98 -3.48
CA HIS A 227 -3.37 -23.92 -3.34
C HIS A 227 -4.61 -23.28 -2.67
N LEU A 228 -4.41 -22.25 -1.84
CA LEU A 228 -5.47 -21.49 -1.19
C LEU A 228 -6.34 -20.70 -2.17
N TRP A 229 -5.80 -20.37 -3.36
CA TRP A 229 -6.55 -19.64 -4.38
C TRP A 229 -7.78 -20.39 -4.86
N ASN A 230 -7.76 -21.72 -4.84
CA ASN A 230 -8.92 -22.56 -5.19
C ASN A 230 -10.11 -22.38 -4.23
N HIS A 231 -9.87 -21.87 -3.02
CA HIS A 231 -10.91 -21.58 -2.03
C HIS A 231 -11.40 -20.13 -2.12
N THR A 232 -10.81 -19.31 -3.00
CA THR A 232 -11.08 -17.88 -3.09
C THR A 232 -12.28 -17.57 -3.98
N LYS A 233 -13.30 -16.93 -3.41
CA LYS A 233 -14.41 -16.36 -4.17
C LYS A 233 -14.05 -14.97 -4.68
N ILE A 234 -14.03 -14.80 -5.99
CA ILE A 234 -13.72 -13.52 -6.65
C ILE A 234 -14.99 -12.68 -6.77
N LEU A 235 -14.96 -11.46 -6.24
CA LEU A 235 -16.01 -10.46 -6.34
C LEU A 235 -15.50 -9.31 -7.20
N ARG A 236 -16.17 -9.00 -8.31
CA ARG A 236 -15.68 -8.03 -9.29
C ARG A 236 -16.41 -6.70 -9.19
N LEU A 237 -15.66 -5.62 -9.10
CA LEU A 237 -16.13 -4.24 -9.21
C LEU A 237 -15.78 -3.71 -10.60
N ARG A 238 -16.76 -3.23 -11.34
CA ARG A 238 -16.55 -2.77 -12.72
C ARG A 238 -16.65 -1.27 -12.88
N GLN A 239 -17.44 -0.62 -12.04
CA GLN A 239 -17.67 0.82 -12.14
C GLN A 239 -16.49 1.63 -11.60
N ASN A 240 -15.86 2.43 -12.47
CA ASN A 240 -14.85 3.41 -12.06
C ASN A 240 -15.54 4.62 -11.42
N MET A 241 -15.21 4.90 -10.17
CA MET A 241 -15.78 5.97 -9.37
C MET A 241 -14.88 7.22 -9.35
N ARG A 242 -13.60 7.11 -9.73
CA ARG A 242 -12.63 8.22 -9.69
C ARG A 242 -12.63 9.05 -10.97
N SER A 243 -12.83 8.39 -12.12
CA SER A 243 -12.81 9.02 -13.44
C SER A 243 -14.20 9.06 -14.08
N LEU A 244 -15.26 9.29 -13.28
CA LEU A 244 -16.65 9.34 -13.76
C LEU A 244 -16.87 10.40 -14.85
N HIS A 245 -16.09 11.47 -14.83
CA HIS A 245 -16.20 12.59 -15.77
C HIS A 245 -15.17 12.54 -16.90
N ASP A 246 -14.30 11.52 -16.92
CA ASP A 246 -13.27 11.33 -17.93
C ASP A 246 -13.21 9.86 -18.37
N GLN A 247 -14.24 9.48 -19.12
CA GLN A 247 -14.43 8.10 -19.57
C GLN A 247 -13.34 7.66 -20.55
N GLU A 248 -12.86 8.56 -21.42
CA GLU A 248 -11.81 8.24 -22.39
C GLU A 248 -10.49 7.87 -21.69
N PHE A 249 -10.10 8.65 -20.67
CA PHE A 249 -8.94 8.34 -19.85
C PHE A 249 -9.15 7.05 -19.05
N ALA A 250 -10.31 6.85 -18.45
CA ALA A 250 -10.62 5.63 -17.69
C ALA A 250 -10.52 4.37 -18.57
N GLU A 251 -11.07 4.41 -19.78
CA GLU A 251 -11.00 3.31 -20.74
C GLU A 251 -9.56 3.07 -21.23
N PHE A 252 -8.80 4.13 -21.49
CA PHE A 252 -7.38 4.02 -21.82
C PHE A 252 -6.59 3.30 -20.72
N LEU A 253 -6.79 3.67 -19.45
CA LEU A 253 -6.14 3.00 -18.32
C LEU A 253 -6.52 1.52 -18.20
N ILE A 254 -7.79 1.18 -18.46
CA ILE A 254 -8.25 -0.22 -18.46
C ILE A 254 -7.55 -0.99 -19.59
N ARG A 255 -7.48 -0.44 -20.81
CA ARG A 255 -6.81 -1.11 -21.95
C ARG A 255 -5.32 -1.36 -21.69
N ILE A 256 -4.62 -0.40 -21.06
CA ILE A 256 -3.23 -0.58 -20.60
C ILE A 256 -3.12 -1.71 -19.58
N GLY A 257 -4.02 -1.71 -18.59
CA GLY A 257 -4.05 -2.70 -17.52
C GLY A 257 -4.29 -4.11 -18.04
N ASP A 258 -5.27 -4.27 -18.95
CA ASP A 258 -5.60 -5.54 -19.60
C ASP A 258 -4.55 -5.97 -20.65
N GLY A 259 -3.62 -5.08 -21.04
CA GLY A 259 -2.59 -5.37 -22.03
C GLY A 259 -3.12 -5.46 -23.46
N VAL A 260 -4.25 -4.82 -23.74
CA VAL A 260 -4.89 -4.77 -25.07
C VAL A 260 -4.62 -3.46 -25.81
N GLU A 261 -4.07 -2.46 -25.12
CA GLU A 261 -3.65 -1.20 -25.75
C GLU A 261 -2.52 -1.45 -26.74
N PRO A 262 -2.59 -0.95 -27.99
CA PRO A 262 -1.58 -1.19 -29.00
C PRO A 262 -0.18 -0.78 -28.56
N THR A 263 0.74 -1.74 -28.54
CA THR A 263 2.15 -1.53 -28.21
C THR A 263 3.04 -1.52 -29.46
N LYS A 264 4.18 -0.87 -29.34
CA LYS A 264 5.31 -1.03 -30.26
C LYS A 264 6.15 -2.25 -29.90
N PRO A 265 7.07 -2.70 -30.78
CA PRO A 265 7.92 -3.87 -30.54
C PRO A 265 8.79 -3.82 -29.26
N ASP A 266 8.96 -2.64 -28.65
CA ASP A 266 9.70 -2.40 -27.43
C ASP A 266 8.81 -2.27 -26.16
N ASP A 267 7.56 -2.73 -26.23
CA ASP A 267 6.54 -2.61 -25.18
C ASP A 267 6.23 -1.16 -24.78
N THR A 268 6.39 -0.21 -25.70
CA THR A 268 5.96 1.18 -25.50
C THR A 268 4.56 1.42 -26.05
N VAL A 269 3.78 2.24 -25.34
CA VAL A 269 2.44 2.67 -25.73
C VAL A 269 2.46 4.15 -26.07
N ARG A 270 1.67 4.53 -27.08
CA ARG A 270 1.41 5.93 -27.41
C ARG A 270 0.40 6.53 -26.45
N LEU A 271 0.78 7.60 -25.73
CA LEU A 271 -0.17 8.35 -24.91
C LEU A 271 -1.16 9.13 -25.79
N PRO A 272 -2.45 9.23 -25.39
CA PRO A 272 -3.40 10.16 -25.99
C PRO A 272 -2.86 11.59 -25.97
N LEU A 273 -3.06 12.34 -27.06
CA LEU A 273 -2.51 13.68 -27.21
C LEU A 273 -3.04 14.66 -26.15
N HIS A 274 -4.27 14.47 -25.67
CA HIS A 274 -4.89 15.33 -24.66
C HIS A 274 -4.29 15.15 -23.25
N ILE A 275 -3.56 14.06 -22.98
CA ILE A 275 -2.84 13.84 -21.72
C ILE A 275 -1.31 13.90 -21.88
N ALA A 276 -0.81 14.33 -23.04
CA ALA A 276 0.62 14.34 -23.33
C ALA A 276 1.08 15.73 -23.76
N ILE A 277 2.17 16.18 -23.17
CA ILE A 277 2.87 17.39 -23.63
C ILE A 277 3.86 16.97 -24.72
N PRO A 278 3.80 17.54 -25.93
CA PRO A 278 4.78 17.29 -26.99
C PRO A 278 6.19 17.65 -26.54
N TRP A 279 7.16 16.82 -26.94
CA TRP A 279 8.56 17.10 -26.72
C TRP A 279 9.09 18.01 -27.83
N GLU A 280 9.45 19.24 -27.46
CA GLU A 280 10.02 20.27 -28.34
C GLU A 280 11.45 20.67 -27.92
N GLY A 281 11.98 20.03 -26.87
CA GLY A 281 13.29 20.30 -26.28
C GLY A 281 13.20 20.41 -24.75
N GLU A 282 14.30 20.82 -24.10
CA GLU A 282 14.36 20.96 -22.64
C GLU A 282 13.28 21.90 -22.08
N HIS A 283 12.86 22.90 -22.84
CA HIS A 283 11.76 23.79 -22.45
C HIS A 283 10.44 23.04 -22.20
N SER A 284 10.18 21.89 -22.85
CA SER A 284 9.00 21.07 -22.57
C SER A 284 8.94 20.55 -21.13
N ILE A 285 10.10 20.41 -20.47
CA ILE A 285 10.17 20.05 -19.04
C ILE A 285 9.64 21.20 -18.18
N GLN A 286 10.02 22.44 -18.50
CA GLN A 286 9.51 23.62 -17.80
C GLN A 286 8.00 23.78 -18.00
N VAL A 287 7.51 23.55 -19.22
CA VAL A 287 6.07 23.54 -19.51
C VAL A 287 5.34 22.47 -18.69
N LEU A 288 5.90 21.27 -18.59
CA LEU A 288 5.34 20.18 -17.77
C LEU A 288 5.29 20.55 -16.29
N ILE A 289 6.38 21.11 -15.74
CA ILE A 289 6.44 21.54 -14.35
C ILE A 289 5.41 22.65 -14.09
N GLN A 290 5.32 23.65 -14.97
CA GLN A 290 4.33 24.73 -14.82
C GLN A 290 2.88 24.23 -14.92
N HIS A 291 2.62 23.20 -15.74
CA HIS A 291 1.30 22.61 -15.88
C HIS A 291 0.87 21.83 -14.63
N ILE A 292 1.80 21.08 -14.02
CA ILE A 292 1.51 20.23 -12.86
C ILE A 292 1.59 21.04 -11.56
N VAL A 293 2.58 21.91 -11.44
CA VAL A 293 2.89 22.71 -10.25
C VAL A 293 3.03 24.19 -10.62
N PRO A 294 1.93 24.87 -10.99
CA PRO A 294 1.98 26.27 -11.36
C PRO A 294 2.49 27.13 -10.20
N ASN A 295 3.22 28.21 -10.52
CA ASN A 295 3.73 29.15 -9.51
C ASN A 295 4.46 28.48 -8.34
N LEU A 296 5.27 27.45 -8.61
CA LEU A 296 6.02 26.70 -7.59
C LEU A 296 6.79 27.63 -6.62
N GLU A 297 7.29 28.77 -7.11
CA GLU A 297 7.99 29.78 -6.32
C GLU A 297 7.14 30.38 -5.18
N LEU A 298 5.82 30.49 -5.39
CA LEU A 298 4.88 31.05 -4.42
C LEU A 298 4.34 29.99 -3.47
N HIS A 299 4.25 28.72 -3.93
CA HIS A 299 3.61 27.63 -3.20
C HIS A 299 4.57 26.55 -2.70
N GLY A 300 5.89 26.72 -2.89
CA GLY A 300 6.89 25.72 -2.47
C GLY A 300 6.89 25.39 -0.97
N TRP A 301 6.28 26.24 -0.16
CA TRP A 301 6.13 26.08 1.30
C TRP A 301 4.72 25.66 1.73
N ASP A 302 3.77 25.55 0.79
CA ASP A 302 2.38 25.18 1.05
C ASP A 302 2.25 23.65 0.96
N ALA A 303 2.26 22.99 2.13
CA ALA A 303 2.19 21.54 2.20
C ALA A 303 0.92 20.97 1.52
N PRO A 304 -0.31 21.45 1.80
CA PRO A 304 -1.52 21.06 1.06
C PRO A 304 -1.40 21.21 -0.46
N TYR A 305 -0.77 22.29 -0.93
CA TYR A 305 -0.54 22.50 -2.36
C TYR A 305 0.40 21.46 -2.97
N MET A 306 1.48 21.12 -2.26
CA MET A 306 2.50 20.19 -2.74
C MET A 306 2.03 18.73 -2.70
N VAL A 307 1.29 18.31 -1.67
CA VAL A 307 0.84 16.91 -1.53
C VAL A 307 -0.25 16.53 -2.54
N SER A 308 -1.00 17.50 -3.06
CA SER A 308 -2.02 17.26 -4.08
C SER A 308 -1.46 17.08 -5.50
N ARG A 309 -0.13 17.13 -5.66
CA ARG A 309 0.56 17.07 -6.95
C ARG A 309 1.71 16.07 -6.89
N SER A 310 1.95 15.37 -7.99
CA SER A 310 3.08 14.44 -8.07
C SER A 310 3.71 14.42 -9.46
N LEU A 311 5.03 14.30 -9.48
CA LEU A 311 5.83 14.02 -10.67
C LEU A 311 6.44 12.62 -10.50
N VAL A 312 6.25 11.77 -11.50
CA VAL A 312 6.70 10.37 -11.46
C VAL A 312 7.59 10.10 -12.65
N PHE A 313 8.78 9.54 -12.38
CA PHE A 313 9.80 9.28 -13.40
C PHE A 313 10.09 7.78 -13.52
N GLY A 314 10.37 7.34 -14.75
CA GLY A 314 10.74 5.96 -15.03
C GLY A 314 12.18 5.62 -14.64
N ARG A 315 12.46 4.35 -14.34
CA ARG A 315 13.81 3.89 -13.93
C ARG A 315 14.83 4.07 -15.07
N GLY A 316 15.78 5.00 -14.92
CA GLY A 316 16.85 5.26 -15.91
C GLY A 316 17.33 6.71 -15.95
N SER A 317 16.54 7.66 -15.44
CA SER A 317 16.82 9.11 -15.36
C SER A 317 17.80 9.49 -14.25
N ARG A 318 18.80 8.65 -13.96
CA ARG A 318 19.69 8.85 -12.79
C ARG A 318 20.58 10.09 -12.89
N LYS A 319 20.72 10.68 -14.09
CA LYS A 319 21.40 11.97 -14.29
C LYS A 319 20.46 13.18 -14.21
N ASP A 320 19.14 12.99 -14.27
CA ASP A 320 18.15 14.07 -14.33
C ASP A 320 17.51 14.39 -12.97
N VAL A 321 17.84 13.59 -11.93
CA VAL A 321 17.13 13.58 -10.63
C VAL A 321 18.01 14.07 -9.47
N ASP A 322 19.30 14.29 -9.69
CA ASP A 322 20.20 14.61 -8.57
C ASP A 322 20.15 16.09 -8.13
N ASP A 323 19.62 17.03 -8.91
CA ASP A 323 19.22 18.36 -8.41
C ASP A 323 18.31 19.05 -9.46
N VAL A 324 17.04 19.34 -9.12
CA VAL A 324 16.28 20.37 -9.87
C VAL A 324 16.58 21.70 -9.20
N THR A 325 17.54 22.43 -9.79
CA THR A 325 17.87 23.79 -9.36
C THR A 325 16.98 24.76 -10.12
N VAL A 326 16.08 25.45 -9.41
CA VAL A 326 15.21 26.47 -9.99
C VAL A 326 15.86 27.83 -9.75
N TRP A 327 16.23 28.51 -10.85
CA TRP A 327 16.72 29.87 -10.84
C TRP A 327 15.59 30.83 -11.17
N ILE A 328 15.36 31.83 -10.31
CA ILE A 328 14.35 32.88 -10.51
C ILE A 328 15.08 34.16 -10.98
N PRO A 329 14.96 34.55 -12.26
CA PRO A 329 15.72 35.66 -12.84
C PRO A 329 15.46 37.00 -12.14
N ASP A 330 14.22 37.26 -11.74
CA ASP A 330 13.81 38.57 -11.21
C ASP A 330 14.08 38.75 -9.71
N LYS A 331 14.50 37.70 -9.00
CA LYS A 331 14.71 37.72 -7.54
C LYS A 331 16.14 37.36 -7.11
N GLU A 332 17.04 37.07 -8.06
CA GLU A 332 18.41 36.60 -7.79
C GLU A 332 18.49 35.46 -6.76
N GLN A 333 17.47 34.59 -6.69
CA GLN A 333 17.37 33.53 -5.69
C GLN A 333 17.53 32.15 -6.33
N ILE A 334 18.32 31.30 -5.68
CA ILE A 334 18.50 29.90 -6.05
C ILE A 334 17.78 29.00 -5.03
N PHE A 335 16.88 28.16 -5.52
CA PHE A 335 16.25 27.10 -4.75
C PHE A 335 16.78 25.74 -5.21
N SER A 336 17.14 24.90 -4.24
CA SER A 336 17.38 23.48 -4.48
C SER A 336 16.15 22.71 -4.06
N VAL A 337 15.51 22.04 -5.01
CA VAL A 337 14.58 20.96 -4.69
C VAL A 337 15.41 19.72 -4.49
N LYS A 338 15.81 19.50 -3.23
CA LYS A 338 16.53 18.28 -2.84
C LYS A 338 15.51 17.19 -2.61
N PHE A 339 15.58 16.14 -3.41
CA PHE A 339 14.81 14.94 -3.14
C PHE A 339 15.46 14.23 -1.95
N ALA A 340 14.79 14.28 -0.78
CA ALA A 340 15.25 13.60 0.40
C ALA A 340 14.77 12.15 0.44
N TYR A 341 15.62 11.35 1.06
CA TYR A 341 15.53 9.91 1.15
C TYR A 341 14.73 9.46 2.37
N VAL A 342 13.83 8.47 2.19
CA VAL A 342 13.34 7.63 3.28
C VAL A 342 13.82 6.20 3.06
N GLU A 343 14.55 5.67 4.04
CA GLU A 343 15.15 4.32 4.03
C GLU A 343 14.11 3.25 4.40
N LEU A 344 13.63 2.49 3.41
CA LEU A 344 13.07 1.16 3.68
C LEU A 344 14.22 0.15 3.64
N MET A 345 14.62 -0.34 4.82
CA MET A 345 15.74 -1.26 5.01
C MET A 345 15.55 -2.58 4.24
N PHE A 346 16.40 -2.80 3.25
CA PHE A 346 16.49 -4.02 2.47
C PHE A 346 17.97 -4.44 2.39
N ARG A 347 18.45 -5.28 3.33
CA ARG A 347 19.79 -5.89 3.22
C ARG A 347 19.73 -7.20 2.42
N SER A 348 20.70 -7.39 1.54
CA SER A 348 21.02 -8.64 0.84
C SER A 348 22.53 -8.79 0.87
N ALA A 349 23.04 -9.87 1.47
CA ALA A 349 24.44 -10.24 1.37
C ALA A 349 24.79 -10.55 -0.10
N VAL A 350 25.99 -10.20 -0.53
CA VAL A 350 26.56 -10.41 -1.88
C VAL A 350 26.12 -9.39 -2.94
N ALA A 351 26.90 -8.31 -2.99
CA ALA A 351 27.06 -7.24 -4.00
C ALA A 351 25.88 -6.25 -4.21
N PRO A 352 26.14 -4.93 -4.31
CA PRO A 352 25.14 -3.89 -4.01
C PRO A 352 24.54 -3.29 -5.29
N THR A 353 23.44 -3.81 -5.80
CA THR A 353 22.65 -3.10 -6.84
C THR A 353 21.16 -3.42 -6.73
N SER A 354 20.48 -2.74 -5.81
CA SER A 354 19.17 -2.09 -5.99
C SER A 354 18.52 -1.86 -4.63
N VAL A 355 18.65 -0.62 -4.15
CA VAL A 355 17.77 -0.07 -3.12
C VAL A 355 16.54 0.44 -3.87
N GLU A 356 15.33 -0.01 -3.53
CA GLU A 356 14.11 0.67 -3.97
C GLU A 356 13.86 1.84 -3.02
N LYS A 357 13.94 3.06 -3.56
CA LYS A 357 13.86 4.32 -2.83
C LYS A 357 12.59 5.04 -3.25
N ILE A 358 11.78 5.47 -2.29
CA ILE A 358 10.70 6.45 -2.50
C ILE A 358 11.32 7.83 -2.23
N TRP A 359 11.09 8.77 -3.13
CA TRP A 359 11.64 10.13 -3.05
C TRP A 359 10.59 11.08 -2.49
N ILE A 360 10.96 11.87 -1.48
CA ILE A 360 10.16 12.96 -0.94
C ILE A 360 10.87 14.27 -1.33
N ALA A 361 10.16 15.22 -1.92
CA ALA A 361 10.74 16.52 -2.24
C ALA A 361 10.89 17.36 -0.95
N ILE A 362 12.11 17.83 -0.65
CA ILE A 362 12.39 18.82 0.39
C ILE A 362 12.98 20.06 -0.28
N VAL A 363 12.28 21.18 -0.17
CA VAL A 363 12.72 22.46 -0.72
C VAL A 363 13.71 23.11 0.26
N SER A 364 14.90 23.46 -0.23
CA SER A 364 15.98 24.10 0.55
C SER A 364 16.44 25.39 -0.13
N TRP A 365 16.52 26.49 0.63
CA TRP A 365 17.03 27.79 0.13
C TRP A 365 18.56 27.76 0.05
N LEU A 366 19.13 28.15 -1.10
CA LEU A 366 20.59 28.12 -1.33
C LEU A 366 21.26 29.51 -1.37
N GLY A 367 20.50 30.59 -1.28
CA GLY A 367 21.04 31.95 -1.31
C GLY A 367 21.16 32.55 -2.72
N PRO A 368 21.76 33.75 -2.84
CA PRO A 368 21.95 34.44 -4.11
C PRO A 368 23.12 33.91 -4.93
N ALA A 369 23.05 34.12 -6.24
CA ALA A 369 23.77 33.38 -7.28
C ALA A 369 25.31 33.36 -7.16
N PHE A 370 25.88 32.15 -7.29
CA PHE A 370 27.28 31.97 -7.70
C PHE A 370 27.33 31.02 -8.91
N GLU A 371 28.15 31.40 -9.89
CA GLU A 371 28.32 30.71 -11.17
C GLU A 371 28.60 29.21 -11.01
N LEU A 372 27.80 28.38 -11.71
CA LEU A 372 28.09 26.97 -11.92
C LEU A 372 28.02 26.68 -13.43
N SER A 373 29.13 26.20 -13.97
CA SER A 373 29.32 25.90 -15.39
C SER A 373 28.51 24.67 -15.80
N LEU A 374 27.77 24.80 -16.90
CA LEU A 374 27.13 23.71 -17.61
C LEU A 374 28.20 22.90 -18.36
N GLU A 375 28.45 21.65 -17.95
CA GLU A 375 29.10 20.65 -18.79
C GLU A 375 28.08 19.66 -19.35
N ASP A 376 28.26 19.38 -20.64
CA ASP A 376 27.44 18.59 -21.56
C ASP A 376 26.84 17.30 -20.98
N SER A 377 25.56 17.05 -21.30
CA SER A 377 25.03 15.69 -21.30
C SER A 377 24.08 15.42 -22.47
N SER A 378 24.64 14.71 -23.44
CA SER A 378 23.98 14.13 -24.60
C SER A 378 22.89 13.10 -24.22
N SER A 379 21.69 13.32 -24.78
CA SER A 379 20.75 12.35 -25.36
C SER A 379 20.59 10.96 -24.71
N PHE A 380 19.38 10.63 -24.24
CA PHE A 380 18.51 9.56 -24.78
C PHE A 380 17.26 9.38 -23.89
N LEU A 381 16.11 9.09 -24.53
CA LEU A 381 14.75 8.89 -23.97
C LEU A 381 13.93 10.13 -23.64
N PHE A 382 13.44 10.86 -24.65
CA PHE A 382 12.07 11.40 -24.74
C PHE A 382 11.90 11.96 -26.16
N LYS A 383 11.80 11.10 -27.18
CA LYS A 383 11.69 11.59 -28.57
C LYS A 383 10.35 11.33 -29.23
N TYR A 384 9.43 10.63 -28.57
CA TYR A 384 8.10 10.34 -29.08
C TYR A 384 7.18 10.15 -27.88
N HIS A 385 5.88 10.39 -28.02
CA HIS A 385 4.81 10.19 -27.02
C HIS A 385 4.67 8.73 -26.54
N LEU A 386 5.76 8.06 -26.23
CA LEU A 386 5.90 6.62 -26.04
C LEU A 386 6.41 6.38 -24.63
N VAL A 387 5.65 5.62 -23.85
CA VAL A 387 6.02 5.23 -22.48
C VAL A 387 5.94 3.71 -22.38
N LYS A 388 6.93 3.10 -21.71
CA LYS A 388 6.89 1.64 -21.45
C LYS A 388 5.64 1.29 -20.64
N VAL A 389 4.95 0.21 -21.01
CA VAL A 389 3.76 -0.28 -20.29
C VAL A 389 4.02 -0.47 -18.80
N THR A 390 5.22 -0.93 -18.42
CA THR A 390 5.61 -1.11 -17.02
C THR A 390 5.66 0.20 -16.24
N GLU A 391 6.08 1.30 -16.87
CA GLU A 391 6.12 2.61 -16.24
C GLU A 391 4.72 3.23 -16.16
N VAL A 392 3.86 3.01 -17.17
CA VAL A 392 2.44 3.40 -17.09
C VAL A 392 1.74 2.63 -15.96
N ARG A 393 1.99 1.33 -15.79
CA ARG A 393 1.42 0.53 -14.68
C ARG A 393 1.93 0.97 -13.30
N LYS A 394 3.19 1.39 -13.19
CA LYS A 394 3.74 1.99 -11.97
C LYS A 394 3.13 3.35 -11.69
N LEU A 395 2.99 4.20 -12.72
CA LEU A 395 2.35 5.51 -12.64
C LEU A 395 0.89 5.37 -12.20
N VAL A 396 0.14 4.47 -12.82
CA VAL A 396 -1.19 4.04 -12.41
C VAL A 396 -1.16 3.68 -10.92
N SER A 397 -0.34 2.71 -10.50
CA SER A 397 -0.21 2.31 -9.09
C SER A 397 0.13 3.48 -8.15
N ALA A 398 1.02 4.39 -8.55
CA ALA A 398 1.44 5.55 -7.78
C ALA A 398 0.35 6.63 -7.69
N ILE A 399 -0.34 6.96 -8.79
CA ILE A 399 -1.51 7.85 -8.83
C ILE A 399 -2.65 7.27 -7.99
N TRP A 400 -2.80 5.94 -7.96
CA TRP A 400 -3.81 5.29 -7.14
C TRP A 400 -3.50 5.41 -5.64
N LEU A 401 -2.23 5.43 -5.24
CA LEU A 401 -1.75 5.57 -3.86
C LEU A 401 -1.56 7.03 -3.39
N ALA A 402 -1.23 7.96 -4.29
CA ALA A 402 -0.81 9.33 -3.95
C ALA A 402 -1.95 10.35 -3.85
N VAL A 403 -3.18 10.00 -4.25
CA VAL A 403 -4.36 10.88 -4.18
C VAL A 403 -5.32 10.40 -3.09
N VAL A 404 -4.84 10.43 -1.84
CA VAL A 404 -5.65 10.28 -0.62
C VAL A 404 -5.52 11.55 0.20
#